data_AF-A0A919DL88-F1
#
_entry.id   AF-A0A919DL88-F1
#
_cell.length_a   1.000
_cell.length_b   1.000
_cell.length_c   1.000
_cell.angle_alpha   90.00
_cell.angle_beta   90.00
_cell.angle_gamma   90.00
#
_symmetry.space_group_name_H-M   'P 1'
#
loop_
_entity.id
_entity.type
_entity.pdbx_description
1 polymer ?
#
loop_
_entity_poly.entity_id
_entity_poly.type
_entity_poly.pdbx_seq_one_letter_code
_entity_poly.pdbx_strand_id
1 'polypeptide(L)'
;MALRTYIQTTRRAGMAVVSGVGRLATLAGGSAMAAGLFTDAGTLPAILTTIAAGLGGAFLSPCLQLAHPLKKPVVFTIYLAPHTLLVSNLVTELAWDATEGRLVQGGVAVLWTAGVWWLRPGQLAKRVAKWPEPVVETDDTEGDQDATGAEVEVAVELPDDPAGRWWALNAAKKDGVAEGTRVIAVRAIEDRRRVAVALAAIEKGEPVPDIKMKRLSALMNVPEQLLEIEPIPGHGAGVAMLLIGPKPEAAPAADEDVWAEIGRSALPGVTLTEINEYDMSKELSP
;
A
#
# COMPACT_ATOMS: atom_id res chain seq x y z
N MET A 1 20.36 -12.60 17.98
CA MET A 1 20.13 -11.53 16.97
C MET A 1 20.14 -12.13 15.54
N ALA A 2 19.20 -13.04 15.20
CA ALA A 2 19.29 -13.81 13.93
C ALA A 2 17.94 -14.07 13.21
N LEU A 3 16.80 -14.13 13.91
CA LEU A 3 15.52 -14.50 13.28
C LEU A 3 14.81 -13.32 12.58
N ARG A 4 14.84 -12.12 13.18
CA ARG A 4 14.23 -10.89 12.62
C ARG A 4 14.87 -10.48 11.29
N THR A 5 16.20 -10.59 11.20
CA THR A 5 16.95 -10.28 9.98
C THR A 5 16.63 -11.29 8.88
N TYR A 6 16.55 -12.59 9.20
CA TYR A 6 16.20 -13.63 8.23
C TYR A 6 14.79 -13.46 7.64
N ILE A 7 13.79 -13.14 8.46
CA ILE A 7 12.39 -12.91 8.03
C ILE A 7 12.28 -11.64 7.17
N GLN A 8 12.97 -10.56 7.53
CA GLN A 8 12.97 -9.33 6.74
C GLN A 8 13.71 -9.51 5.40
N THR A 9 14.79 -10.29 5.38
CA THR A 9 15.57 -10.56 4.16
C THR A 9 14.80 -11.46 3.19
N THR A 10 14.11 -12.49 3.69
CA THR A 10 13.26 -13.36 2.86
C THR A 10 12.02 -12.64 2.34
N ARG A 11 11.38 -11.74 3.11
CA ARG A 11 10.28 -10.89 2.62
C ARG A 11 10.74 -9.89 1.54
N ARG A 12 11.91 -9.27 1.73
CA ARG A 12 12.49 -8.35 0.73
C ARG A 12 12.94 -9.09 -0.53
N ALA A 13 13.56 -10.26 -0.39
CA ALA A 13 13.96 -11.11 -1.51
C ALA A 13 12.74 -11.63 -2.29
N GLY A 14 11.70 -12.12 -1.60
CA GLY A 14 10.45 -12.56 -2.24
C GLY A 14 9.75 -11.44 -3.01
N MET A 15 9.69 -10.21 -2.47
CA MET A 15 9.12 -9.06 -3.18
C MET A 15 10.01 -8.54 -4.33
N ALA A 16 11.33 -8.60 -4.19
CA ALA A 16 12.27 -8.25 -5.25
C ALA A 16 12.22 -9.25 -6.41
N VAL A 17 12.13 -10.55 -6.10
CA VAL A 17 11.96 -11.62 -7.09
C VAL A 17 10.62 -11.45 -7.82
N VAL A 18 9.51 -11.28 -7.09
CA VAL A 18 8.17 -11.13 -7.71
C VAL A 18 8.03 -9.82 -8.51
N SER A 19 8.74 -8.76 -8.16
CA SER A 19 8.76 -7.52 -8.96
C SER A 19 9.73 -7.57 -10.15
N GLY A 20 10.79 -8.39 -10.06
CA GLY A 20 11.75 -8.64 -11.14
C GLY A 20 11.26 -9.64 -12.19
N VAL A 21 10.45 -10.64 -11.80
CA VAL A 21 9.94 -11.70 -12.69
C VAL A 21 9.19 -11.12 -13.90
N GLY A 22 8.38 -10.08 -13.71
CA GLY A 22 7.67 -9.45 -14.83
C GLY A 22 8.62 -8.79 -15.83
N ARG A 23 9.69 -8.14 -15.36
CA ARG A 23 10.70 -7.50 -16.23
C ARG A 23 11.58 -8.53 -16.91
N LEU A 24 11.97 -9.58 -16.20
CA LEU A 24 12.75 -10.69 -16.75
C LEU A 24 11.94 -11.44 -17.80
N ALA A 25 10.64 -11.65 -17.60
CA ALA A 25 9.76 -12.25 -18.60
C ALA A 25 9.62 -11.37 -19.84
N THR A 26 9.46 -10.05 -19.69
CA THR A 26 9.40 -9.13 -20.85
C THR A 26 10.74 -9.05 -21.59
N LEU A 27 11.87 -9.03 -20.87
CA LEU A 27 13.20 -9.04 -21.47
C LEU A 27 13.46 -10.36 -22.20
N ALA A 28 13.17 -11.50 -21.55
CA ALA A 28 13.31 -12.81 -22.16
C ALA A 28 12.42 -12.96 -23.39
N GLY A 29 11.14 -12.58 -23.31
CA GLY A 29 10.20 -12.61 -24.43
C GLY A 29 10.62 -11.68 -25.57
N GLY A 30 11.08 -10.47 -25.26
CA GLY A 30 11.60 -9.52 -26.26
C GLY A 30 12.87 -10.01 -26.94
N SER A 31 13.80 -10.61 -26.18
CA SER A 31 15.01 -11.22 -26.74
C SER A 31 14.70 -12.44 -27.61
N ALA A 32 13.70 -13.24 -27.22
CA ALA A 32 13.27 -14.39 -28.00
C ALA A 32 12.59 -13.99 -29.31
N MET A 33 11.77 -12.93 -29.29
CA MET A 33 11.23 -12.32 -30.52
C MET A 33 12.32 -11.78 -31.43
N ALA A 34 13.31 -11.08 -30.86
CA ALA A 34 14.43 -10.56 -31.64
C ALA A 34 15.25 -11.68 -32.27
N ALA A 35 15.41 -12.82 -31.57
CA ALA A 35 16.09 -14.00 -32.10
C ALA A 35 15.27 -14.71 -33.20
N GLY A 36 13.93 -14.73 -33.09
CA GLY A 36 13.02 -15.28 -34.10
C GLY A 36 13.19 -14.65 -35.48
N LEU A 37 13.41 -13.33 -35.52
CA LEU A 37 13.67 -12.59 -36.76
C LEU A 37 14.85 -13.12 -37.58
N PHE A 38 15.82 -13.77 -36.93
CA PHE A 38 17.03 -14.31 -37.57
C PHE A 38 17.05 -15.84 -37.63
N THR A 39 16.28 -16.53 -36.80
CA THR A 39 16.31 -18.00 -36.70
C THR A 39 14.95 -18.59 -36.31
N ASP A 40 14.48 -19.59 -37.07
CA ASP A 40 13.20 -20.27 -36.79
C ASP A 40 13.29 -21.24 -35.57
N ALA A 41 14.51 -21.58 -35.14
CA ALA A 41 14.76 -22.49 -34.02
C ALA A 41 14.33 -21.93 -32.65
N GLY A 42 14.14 -20.61 -32.54
CA GLY A 42 13.82 -19.93 -31.29
C GLY A 42 12.33 -19.82 -30.96
N THR A 43 11.44 -19.94 -31.95
CA THR A 43 10.02 -19.53 -31.82
C THR A 43 9.22 -20.47 -30.91
N LEU A 44 9.41 -21.79 -31.02
CA LEU A 44 8.67 -22.75 -30.19
C LEU A 44 9.07 -22.70 -28.69
N PRO A 45 10.37 -22.65 -28.33
CA PRO A 45 10.77 -22.35 -26.95
C PRO A 45 10.26 -21.00 -26.43
N ALA A 46 10.21 -19.97 -27.29
CA ALA A 46 9.68 -18.65 -26.93
C ALA A 46 8.18 -18.71 -26.55
N ILE A 47 7.38 -19.48 -27.30
CA ILE A 47 5.96 -19.69 -27.00
C ILE A 47 5.81 -20.37 -25.64
N LEU A 48 6.52 -21.48 -25.41
CA LEU A 48 6.42 -22.25 -24.16
C LEU A 48 6.85 -21.42 -22.94
N THR A 49 7.96 -20.69 -23.05
CA THR A 49 8.45 -19.81 -21.97
C THR A 49 7.50 -18.66 -21.69
N THR A 50 6.89 -18.07 -22.72
CA THR A 50 5.88 -17.01 -22.57
C THR A 50 4.63 -17.50 -21.85
N ILE A 51 4.12 -18.68 -22.22
CA ILE A 51 2.97 -19.30 -21.56
C ILE A 51 3.30 -19.61 -20.10
N ALA A 52 4.46 -20.22 -19.84
CA ALA A 52 4.90 -20.55 -18.49
C ALA A 52 5.07 -19.30 -17.61
N ALA A 53 5.65 -18.22 -18.14
CA ALA A 53 5.82 -16.96 -17.43
C ALA A 53 4.47 -16.26 -17.15
N GLY A 54 3.56 -16.26 -18.12
CA GLY A 54 2.22 -15.69 -17.98
C GLY A 54 1.39 -16.42 -16.95
N LEU A 55 1.22 -17.74 -17.09
CA LEU A 55 0.46 -18.56 -16.15
C LEU A 55 1.15 -18.62 -14.79
N GLY A 56 2.45 -18.89 -14.75
CA GLY A 56 3.22 -18.94 -13.50
C GLY A 56 3.13 -17.63 -12.73
N GLY A 57 3.30 -16.49 -13.39
CA GLY A 57 3.16 -15.18 -12.75
C GLY A 57 1.73 -14.87 -12.30
N ALA A 58 0.71 -15.32 -13.04
CA ALA A 58 -0.69 -15.15 -12.67
C ALA A 58 -1.06 -15.99 -11.43
N PHE A 59 -0.63 -17.25 -11.40
CA PHE A 59 -0.95 -18.20 -10.34
C PHE A 59 -0.11 -18.03 -9.07
N LEU A 60 1.16 -17.64 -9.20
CA LEU A 60 2.06 -17.45 -8.07
C LEU A 60 1.94 -16.05 -7.42
N SER A 61 1.22 -15.10 -8.03
CA SER A 61 1.07 -13.74 -7.49
C SER A 61 -0.06 -13.66 -6.46
N PRO A 62 0.25 -13.44 -5.15
CA PRO A 62 -0.77 -13.38 -4.11
C PRO A 62 -1.77 -12.23 -4.35
N CYS A 63 -1.30 -11.12 -4.93
CA CYS A 63 -2.13 -9.95 -5.20
C CYS A 63 -3.21 -10.21 -6.27
N LEU A 64 -2.97 -11.13 -7.20
CA LEU A 64 -3.96 -11.51 -8.23
C LEU A 64 -4.91 -12.57 -7.67
N GLN A 65 -4.39 -13.50 -6.88
CA GLN A 65 -5.20 -14.59 -6.30
C GLN A 65 -6.20 -14.11 -5.26
N LEU A 66 -5.79 -13.13 -4.44
CA LEU A 66 -6.60 -12.54 -3.37
C LEU A 66 -7.46 -11.37 -3.85
N ALA A 67 -7.53 -11.09 -5.16
CA ALA A 67 -8.41 -10.07 -5.69
C ALA A 67 -9.89 -10.47 -5.50
N HIS A 68 -10.75 -9.48 -5.23
CA HIS A 68 -12.20 -9.67 -5.08
C HIS A 68 -12.78 -10.45 -6.28
N PRO A 69 -13.72 -11.40 -6.09
CA PRO A 69 -14.22 -12.30 -7.13
C PRO A 69 -14.73 -11.56 -8.39
N LEU A 70 -15.44 -10.44 -8.22
CA LEU A 70 -15.93 -9.61 -9.33
C LEU A 70 -14.81 -8.95 -10.15
N LYS A 71 -13.65 -8.68 -9.54
CA LYS A 71 -12.50 -8.03 -10.20
C LYS A 71 -11.50 -9.03 -10.75
N LYS A 72 -11.46 -10.23 -10.19
CA LYS A 72 -10.54 -11.30 -10.57
C LYS A 72 -10.47 -11.51 -12.09
N PRO A 73 -11.59 -11.62 -12.85
CA PRO A 73 -11.49 -11.78 -14.30
C PRO A 73 -10.82 -10.58 -14.98
N VAL A 74 -11.18 -9.34 -14.61
CA VAL A 74 -10.56 -8.13 -15.19
C VAL A 74 -9.06 -8.06 -14.89
N VAL A 75 -8.69 -8.33 -13.64
CA VAL A 75 -7.29 -8.33 -13.19
C VAL A 75 -6.48 -9.38 -13.95
N PHE A 76 -7.00 -10.60 -14.11
CA PHE A 76 -6.35 -11.65 -14.88
C PHE A 76 -6.26 -11.31 -16.37
N THR A 77 -7.32 -10.75 -16.96
CA THR A 77 -7.32 -10.32 -18.36
C THR A 77 -6.26 -9.26 -18.61
N ILE A 78 -6.17 -8.22 -17.77
CA ILE A 78 -5.14 -7.17 -17.90
C ILE A 78 -3.74 -7.77 -17.76
N TYR A 79 -3.55 -8.75 -16.86
CA TYR A 79 -2.26 -9.39 -16.62
C TYR A 79 -1.84 -10.33 -17.77
N LEU A 80 -2.77 -11.12 -18.30
CA LEU A 80 -2.51 -12.15 -19.32
C LEU A 80 -2.53 -11.60 -20.74
N ALA A 81 -3.25 -10.52 -21.03
CA ALA A 81 -3.33 -9.87 -22.34
C ALA A 81 -1.98 -9.68 -23.08
N PRO A 82 -0.92 -9.15 -22.44
CA PRO A 82 0.38 -9.03 -23.12
C PRO A 82 0.95 -10.41 -23.51
N HIS A 83 0.78 -11.43 -22.69
CA HIS A 83 1.30 -12.78 -22.95
C HIS A 83 0.53 -13.46 -24.08
N THR A 84 -0.80 -13.33 -24.11
CA THR A 84 -1.62 -13.90 -25.18
C THR A 84 -1.33 -13.24 -26.51
N LEU A 85 -1.14 -11.91 -26.53
CA LEU A 85 -0.79 -11.19 -27.74
C LEU A 85 0.63 -11.54 -28.24
N LEU A 86 1.59 -11.73 -27.32
CA LEU A 86 2.94 -12.18 -27.65
C LEU A 86 2.94 -13.58 -28.27
N VAL A 87 2.22 -14.53 -27.67
CA VAL A 87 2.07 -15.90 -28.20
C VAL A 87 1.38 -15.87 -29.56
N SER A 88 0.33 -15.07 -29.72
CA SER A 88 -0.35 -14.91 -31.00
C SER A 88 0.60 -14.43 -32.10
N ASN A 89 1.48 -13.46 -31.79
CA ASN A 89 2.44 -12.95 -32.76
C ASN A 89 3.51 -13.99 -33.12
N LEU A 90 4.01 -14.75 -32.14
CA LEU A 90 4.95 -15.87 -32.38
C LEU A 90 4.30 -17.01 -33.20
N VAL A 91 3.00 -17.25 -33.03
CA VAL A 91 2.27 -18.23 -33.85
C VAL A 91 2.09 -17.72 -35.29
N THR A 92 1.86 -16.42 -35.48
CA THR A 92 1.81 -15.84 -36.84
C THR A 92 3.17 -15.87 -37.54
N GLU A 93 4.28 -15.81 -36.80
CA GLU A 93 5.64 -15.99 -37.33
C GLU A 93 5.82 -17.39 -37.93
N LEU A 94 5.31 -18.43 -37.27
CA LEU A 94 5.34 -19.81 -37.79
C LEU A 94 4.49 -20.00 -39.07
N ALA A 95 3.49 -19.15 -39.30
CA ALA A 95 2.56 -19.29 -40.40
C ALA A 95 2.93 -18.44 -41.64
N TRP A 96 3.79 -17.44 -41.50
CA TRP A 96 4.06 -16.44 -42.54
C TRP A 96 5.57 -16.28 -42.81
N ASP A 97 6.13 -17.15 -43.64
CA ASP A 97 7.59 -17.23 -43.91
C ASP A 97 8.11 -16.26 -44.99
N ALA A 98 7.36 -15.20 -45.31
CA ALA A 98 7.80 -14.20 -46.29
C ALA A 98 8.68 -13.12 -45.63
N THR A 99 9.74 -12.67 -46.31
CA THR A 99 10.65 -11.61 -45.83
C THR A 99 9.92 -10.32 -45.44
N GLU A 100 8.90 -9.94 -46.20
CA GLU A 100 8.03 -8.80 -45.90
C GLU A 100 7.22 -9.01 -44.60
N GLY A 101 6.78 -10.26 -44.36
CA GLY A 101 6.09 -10.66 -43.13
C GLY A 101 6.98 -10.51 -41.90
N ARG A 102 8.27 -10.85 -42.01
CA ARG A 102 9.25 -10.70 -40.91
C ARG A 102 9.46 -9.23 -40.52
N LEU A 103 9.48 -8.30 -41.49
CA LEU A 103 9.58 -6.85 -41.19
C LEU A 103 8.34 -6.32 -40.48
N VAL A 104 7.15 -6.71 -40.93
CA VAL A 104 5.88 -6.35 -40.27
C VAL A 104 5.85 -6.90 -38.84
N GLN A 105 6.24 -8.16 -38.64
CA GLN A 105 6.30 -8.79 -37.33
C GLN A 105 7.31 -8.11 -36.40
N GLY A 106 8.48 -7.71 -36.91
CA GLY A 106 9.45 -6.91 -36.18
C GLY A 106 8.88 -5.56 -35.72
N GLY A 107 8.14 -4.87 -36.61
CA GLY A 107 7.42 -3.64 -36.26
C GLY A 107 6.37 -3.84 -35.17
N VAL A 108 5.58 -4.92 -35.27
CA VAL A 108 4.58 -5.29 -34.25
C VAL A 108 5.27 -5.63 -32.92
N ALA A 109 6.40 -6.34 -32.94
CA ALA A 109 7.16 -6.67 -31.74
C ALA A 109 7.71 -5.43 -31.02
N VAL A 110 8.25 -4.47 -31.76
CA VAL A 110 8.72 -3.18 -31.21
C VAL A 110 7.56 -2.39 -30.62
N LEU A 111 6.45 -2.28 -31.35
CA LEU A 111 5.25 -1.57 -30.89
C LEU A 111 4.66 -2.22 -29.63
N TRP A 112 4.57 -3.55 -29.61
CA TRP A 112 4.11 -4.32 -28.46
C TRP A 112 5.03 -4.10 -27.25
N THR A 113 6.35 -4.18 -27.44
CA THR A 113 7.34 -3.99 -26.38
C THR A 113 7.22 -2.59 -25.77
N ALA A 114 7.15 -1.56 -26.62
CA ALA A 114 6.96 -0.18 -26.19
C ALA A 114 5.63 0.00 -25.44
N GLY A 115 4.54 -0.59 -25.95
CA GLY A 115 3.22 -0.57 -25.34
C GLY A 115 3.20 -1.22 -23.95
N VAL A 116 3.76 -2.42 -23.81
CA VAL A 116 3.85 -3.12 -22.51
C VAL A 116 4.73 -2.36 -21.53
N TRP A 117 5.84 -1.79 -22.00
CA TRP A 117 6.74 -0.99 -21.17
C TRP A 117 6.07 0.27 -20.62
N TRP A 118 5.29 0.95 -21.47
CA TRP A 118 4.56 2.16 -21.10
C TRP A 118 3.36 1.87 -20.20
N LEU A 119 2.49 0.92 -20.59
CA LEU A 119 1.26 0.60 -19.88
C LEU A 119 1.51 -0.11 -18.54
N ARG A 120 2.61 -0.87 -18.44
CA ARG A 120 2.97 -1.70 -17.28
C ARG A 120 1.80 -2.55 -16.78
N PRO A 121 1.27 -3.48 -17.60
CA PRO A 121 0.05 -4.23 -17.32
C PRO A 121 0.07 -4.95 -15.96
N GLY A 122 1.22 -5.46 -15.52
CA GLY A 122 1.35 -6.08 -14.19
C GLY A 122 1.18 -5.09 -13.02
N GLN A 123 1.56 -3.82 -13.18
CA GLN A 123 1.27 -2.78 -12.18
C GLN A 123 -0.18 -2.34 -12.26
N LEU A 124 -0.73 -2.21 -13.47
CA LEU A 124 -2.13 -1.85 -13.68
C LEU A 124 -3.06 -2.89 -13.05
N ALA A 125 -2.85 -4.18 -13.33
CA ALA A 125 -3.61 -5.29 -12.73
C ALA A 125 -3.57 -5.26 -11.19
N LYS A 126 -2.40 -4.97 -10.60
CA LYS A 126 -2.26 -4.81 -9.14
C LYS A 126 -2.98 -3.58 -8.59
N ARG A 127 -3.10 -2.49 -9.36
CA ARG A 127 -3.90 -1.32 -8.98
C ARG A 127 -5.39 -1.63 -9.06
N VAL A 128 -5.83 -2.30 -10.13
CA VAL A 128 -7.23 -2.74 -10.30
C VAL A 128 -7.64 -3.69 -9.17
N ALA A 129 -6.77 -4.62 -8.79
CA ALA A 129 -7.01 -5.50 -7.64
C ALA A 129 -7.23 -4.76 -6.32
N LYS A 130 -6.67 -3.53 -6.20
CA LYS A 130 -6.77 -2.67 -5.01
C LYS A 130 -7.84 -1.59 -5.12
N TRP A 131 -8.56 -1.48 -6.24
CA TRP A 131 -9.64 -0.50 -6.34
C TRP A 131 -10.69 -0.73 -5.27
N PRO A 132 -11.44 0.32 -4.86
CA PRO A 132 -12.60 0.16 -3.99
C PRO A 132 -13.53 -0.92 -4.51
N GLU A 133 -14.13 -1.70 -3.62
CA GLU A 133 -15.13 -2.68 -4.01
C GLU A 133 -16.25 -1.99 -4.79
N PRO A 134 -16.66 -2.55 -5.94
CA PRO A 134 -17.84 -2.01 -6.60
C PRO A 134 -18.98 -2.21 -5.62
N VAL A 135 -19.66 -1.13 -5.28
CA VAL A 135 -20.93 -1.21 -4.55
C VAL A 135 -21.83 -2.01 -5.47
N VAL A 136 -22.10 -3.26 -5.12
CA VAL A 136 -23.17 -4.01 -5.73
C VAL A 136 -24.40 -3.38 -5.11
N GLU A 137 -25.03 -2.46 -5.85
CA GLU A 137 -26.42 -2.13 -5.60
C GLU A 137 -27.16 -3.45 -5.71
N THR A 138 -27.47 -4.04 -4.56
CA THR A 138 -28.49 -5.08 -4.50
C THR A 138 -29.75 -4.37 -4.92
N ASP A 139 -30.16 -4.57 -6.18
CA ASP A 139 -31.55 -4.36 -6.54
C ASP A 139 -32.34 -5.19 -5.53
N ASP A 140 -32.97 -4.48 -4.59
CA ASP A 140 -33.96 -5.01 -3.66
C ASP A 140 -35.10 -5.56 -4.52
N THR A 141 -34.92 -6.79 -4.98
CA THR A 141 -35.99 -7.56 -5.58
C THR A 141 -36.89 -7.93 -4.42
N GLU A 142 -37.95 -7.14 -4.24
CA GLU A 142 -39.12 -7.46 -3.45
C GLU A 142 -39.47 -8.94 -3.65
N GLY A 143 -39.28 -9.71 -2.59
CA GLY A 143 -39.46 -11.15 -2.55
C GLY A 143 -39.82 -11.56 -1.14
N ASP A 144 -41.05 -11.23 -0.77
CA ASP A 144 -41.79 -11.64 0.41
C ASP A 144 -41.55 -13.10 0.82
N GLN A 145 -41.04 -13.33 2.04
CA GLN A 145 -41.55 -14.32 3.01
C GLN A 145 -40.71 -14.38 4.30
N ASP A 146 -41.36 -13.97 5.39
CA ASP A 146 -41.30 -14.55 6.75
C ASP A 146 -39.98 -15.23 7.21
N ALA A 147 -39.18 -14.50 8.01
CA ALA A 147 -38.48 -15.08 9.16
C ALA A 147 -38.03 -14.01 10.16
N THR A 148 -38.83 -13.81 11.20
CA THR A 148 -38.44 -13.71 12.62
C THR A 148 -37.06 -13.09 12.97
N GLY A 149 -37.10 -11.84 13.46
CA GLY A 149 -36.24 -11.34 14.54
C GLY A 149 -34.74 -11.28 14.27
N ALA A 150 -34.30 -10.28 13.49
CA ALA A 150 -32.93 -9.80 13.53
C ALA A 150 -32.92 -8.31 13.91
N GLU A 151 -32.22 -8.04 15.00
CA GLU A 151 -31.85 -6.72 15.51
C GLU A 151 -31.38 -5.83 14.35
N VAL A 152 -32.01 -4.65 14.23
CA VAL A 152 -31.71 -3.66 13.18
C VAL A 152 -30.26 -3.20 13.34
N GLU A 153 -29.36 -3.81 12.55
CA GLU A 153 -27.98 -3.35 12.40
C GLU A 153 -28.02 -1.99 11.70
N VAL A 154 -27.99 -0.93 12.50
CA VAL A 154 -27.91 0.46 12.03
C VAL A 154 -26.71 0.55 11.10
N ALA A 155 -26.96 0.82 9.81
CA ALA A 155 -25.93 1.02 8.82
C ALA A 155 -24.97 2.12 9.30
N VAL A 156 -23.77 1.72 9.71
CA VAL A 156 -22.72 2.65 10.14
C VAL A 156 -22.31 3.42 8.91
N GLU A 157 -22.55 4.73 8.90
CA GLU A 157 -22.13 5.63 7.83
C GLU A 157 -20.60 5.57 7.72
N LEU A 158 -20.10 4.94 6.66
CA LEU A 158 -18.66 4.72 6.47
C LEU A 158 -18.01 5.98 5.92
N PRO A 159 -16.86 6.41 6.47
CA PRO A 159 -16.12 7.53 5.92
C PRO A 159 -15.72 7.34 4.44
N ASP A 160 -15.69 8.44 3.70
CA ASP A 160 -15.22 8.49 2.31
C ASP A 160 -13.71 8.28 2.21
N ASP A 161 -12.96 8.67 3.25
CA ASP A 161 -11.51 8.55 3.25
C ASP A 161 -11.08 7.09 3.52
N PRO A 162 -10.09 6.57 2.76
CA PRO A 162 -9.73 5.15 2.84
C PRO A 162 -9.16 4.75 4.21
N ALA A 163 -8.53 5.69 4.93
CA ALA A 163 -7.97 5.43 6.24
C ALA A 163 -9.05 5.37 7.33
N GLY A 164 -9.99 6.31 7.33
CA GLY A 164 -11.15 6.34 8.21
C GLY A 164 -12.09 5.18 7.95
N ARG A 165 -12.29 4.79 6.69
CA ARG A 165 -13.03 3.57 6.34
C ARG A 165 -12.36 2.32 6.88
N TRP A 166 -11.05 2.17 6.68
CA TRP A 166 -10.31 1.04 7.22
C TRP A 166 -10.42 1.01 8.75
N TRP A 167 -10.28 2.16 9.40
CA TRP A 167 -10.38 2.29 10.85
C TRP A 167 -11.77 1.89 11.37
N ALA A 168 -12.83 2.41 10.76
CA ALA A 168 -14.22 2.07 11.10
C ALA A 168 -14.47 0.56 11.02
N LEU A 169 -14.02 -0.08 9.93
CA LEU A 169 -14.28 -1.50 9.68
C LEU A 169 -13.42 -2.46 10.54
N ASN A 170 -12.21 -2.05 10.94
CA ASN A 170 -11.24 -2.96 11.55
C ASN A 170 -10.95 -2.63 13.02
N ALA A 171 -10.77 -1.36 13.34
CA ALA A 171 -10.34 -0.90 14.66
C ALA A 171 -11.50 -0.43 15.54
N ALA A 172 -12.43 0.35 14.98
CA ALA A 172 -13.51 1.01 15.71
C ALA A 172 -14.87 0.31 15.69
N LYS A 173 -14.95 -0.88 15.08
CA LYS A 173 -16.13 -1.75 15.17
C LYS A 173 -16.41 -2.16 16.63
N LYS A 174 -17.63 -2.64 16.89
CA LYS A 174 -18.02 -3.26 18.17
C LYS A 174 -17.03 -4.36 18.57
N ASP A 175 -16.59 -4.36 19.83
CA ASP A 175 -15.54 -5.23 20.39
C ASP A 175 -14.13 -5.06 19.76
N GLY A 176 -13.97 -3.96 19.01
CA GLY A 176 -12.76 -3.56 18.33
C GLY A 176 -11.62 -3.19 19.28
N VAL A 177 -10.55 -2.68 18.69
CA VAL A 177 -9.37 -2.22 19.43
C VAL A 177 -9.51 -0.77 19.89
N ALA A 178 -10.31 0.00 19.17
CA ALA A 178 -10.55 1.42 19.36
C ALA A 178 -12.05 1.73 19.15
N GLU A 179 -12.92 0.93 19.75
CA GLU A 179 -14.37 1.13 19.67
C GLU A 179 -14.74 2.54 20.12
N GLY A 180 -15.73 3.16 19.46
CA GLY A 180 -16.15 4.53 19.79
C GLY A 180 -15.22 5.62 19.23
N THR A 181 -14.28 5.29 18.34
CA THR A 181 -13.38 6.28 17.72
C THR A 181 -13.57 6.40 16.22
N ARG A 182 -13.24 7.57 15.66
CA ARG A 182 -13.18 7.81 14.22
C ARG A 182 -11.92 8.57 13.82
N VAL A 183 -11.43 8.33 12.61
CA VAL A 183 -10.32 9.11 12.04
C VAL A 183 -10.88 10.40 11.47
N ILE A 184 -10.26 11.53 11.80
CA ILE A 184 -10.64 12.85 11.27
C ILE A 184 -9.58 13.44 10.33
N ALA A 185 -8.31 13.02 10.48
CA ALA A 185 -7.23 13.45 9.60
C ALA A 185 -6.07 12.46 9.62
N VAL A 186 -5.37 12.35 8.49
CA VAL A 186 -4.13 11.58 8.36
C VAL A 186 -3.10 12.45 7.67
N ARG A 187 -1.91 12.56 8.27
CA ARG A 187 -0.80 13.36 7.72
C ARG A 187 0.51 12.59 7.80
N ALA A 188 1.23 12.55 6.69
CA ALA A 188 2.62 12.12 6.69
C ALA A 188 3.49 13.24 7.26
N ILE A 189 4.34 12.91 8.23
CA ILE A 189 5.29 13.80 8.88
C ILE A 189 6.71 13.22 8.71
N GLU A 190 7.75 14.01 9.00
CA GLU A 190 9.16 13.59 8.95
C GLU A 190 9.54 12.89 7.61
N ASP A 191 9.39 13.62 6.49
CA ASP A 191 9.67 13.11 5.14
C ASP A 191 9.01 11.75 4.81
N ARG A 192 7.77 11.56 5.31
CA ARG A 192 6.95 10.35 5.12
C ARG A 192 7.48 9.11 5.84
N ARG A 193 8.41 9.26 6.79
CA ARG A 193 8.87 8.15 7.65
C ARG A 193 7.92 7.88 8.80
N ARG A 194 7.13 8.87 9.20
CA ARG A 194 6.16 8.79 10.29
C ARG A 194 4.80 9.33 9.85
N VAL A 195 3.72 8.77 10.37
CA VAL A 195 2.34 9.15 10.04
C VAL A 195 1.63 9.54 11.33
N ALA A 196 1.00 10.72 11.33
CA ALA A 196 0.11 11.17 12.38
C ALA A 196 -1.34 10.97 11.95
N VAL A 197 -2.12 10.29 12.79
CA VAL A 197 -3.54 10.05 12.61
C VAL A 197 -4.28 10.74 13.75
N ALA A 198 -5.13 11.71 13.43
CA ALA A 198 -6.00 12.34 14.41
C ALA A 198 -7.26 11.49 14.59
N LEU A 199 -7.51 11.09 15.83
CA LEU A 199 -8.64 10.28 16.26
C LEU A 199 -9.58 11.14 17.11
N ALA A 200 -10.88 11.02 16.87
CA ALA A 200 -11.91 11.67 17.69
C ALA A 200 -12.86 10.63 18.27
N ALA A 201 -13.42 10.91 19.44
CA ALA A 201 -14.56 10.16 19.96
C ALA A 201 -15.77 10.34 19.01
N ILE A 202 -16.54 9.27 18.83
CA ILE A 202 -17.78 9.31 18.06
C ILE A 202 -18.84 10.11 18.83
N GLU A 203 -18.95 9.88 20.14
CA GLU A 203 -19.86 10.62 21.02
C GLU A 203 -19.27 11.98 21.40
N LYS A 204 -20.05 13.03 21.16
CA LYS A 204 -19.60 14.40 21.41
C LYS A 204 -19.56 14.67 22.91
N GLY A 205 -18.38 15.05 23.41
CA GLY A 205 -18.16 15.37 24.82
C GLY A 205 -17.53 14.23 25.61
N GLU A 206 -17.45 13.03 25.03
CA GLU A 206 -16.75 11.89 25.62
C GLU A 206 -15.25 11.92 25.29
N PRO A 207 -14.40 11.40 26.18
CA PRO A 207 -12.99 11.23 25.89
C PRO A 207 -12.79 10.13 24.84
N VAL A 208 -11.68 10.19 24.09
CA VAL A 208 -11.24 9.09 23.25
C VAL A 208 -11.04 7.85 24.12
N PRO A 209 -11.73 6.73 23.84
CA PRO A 209 -11.57 5.50 24.62
C PRO A 209 -10.14 4.97 24.60
N ASP A 210 -9.75 4.27 25.66
CA ASP A 210 -8.42 3.69 25.76
C ASP A 210 -8.18 2.64 24.67
N ILE A 211 -7.16 2.87 23.85
CA ILE A 211 -6.85 2.04 22.70
C ILE A 211 -5.82 1.00 23.10
N LYS A 212 -6.20 -0.28 23.00
CA LYS A 212 -5.35 -1.41 23.42
C LYS A 212 -4.16 -1.58 22.47
N MET A 213 -3.02 -0.93 22.76
CA MET A 213 -1.82 -0.89 21.90
C MET A 213 -1.33 -2.25 21.42
N LYS A 214 -1.32 -3.27 22.28
CA LYS A 214 -0.94 -4.64 21.89
C LYS A 214 -1.86 -5.24 20.82
N ARG A 215 -3.18 -5.03 20.95
CA ARG A 215 -4.15 -5.49 19.95
C ARG A 215 -4.04 -4.66 18.68
N LEU A 216 -3.79 -3.35 18.79
CA LEU A 216 -3.59 -2.48 17.63
C LEU A 216 -2.35 -2.87 16.83
N SER A 217 -1.25 -3.15 17.52
CA SER A 217 -0.01 -3.66 16.95
C SER A 217 -0.24 -4.96 16.17
N ALA A 218 -0.99 -5.90 16.76
CA ALA A 218 -1.36 -7.15 16.09
C ALA A 218 -2.25 -6.92 14.86
N LEU A 219 -3.24 -6.02 14.96
CA LEU A 219 -4.18 -5.70 13.87
C LEU A 219 -3.47 -5.06 12.67
N MET A 220 -2.60 -4.08 12.93
CA MET A 220 -1.88 -3.34 11.89
C MET A 220 -0.63 -4.06 11.37
N ASN A 221 -0.21 -5.12 12.06
CA ASN A 221 1.09 -5.77 11.85
C ASN A 221 2.27 -4.78 11.95
N VAL A 222 2.20 -3.88 12.94
CA VAL A 222 3.21 -2.85 13.22
C VAL A 222 3.72 -3.07 14.64
N PRO A 223 5.05 -3.10 14.90
CA PRO A 223 5.60 -3.23 16.25
C PRO A 223 5.05 -2.17 17.22
N GLU A 224 4.71 -2.57 18.45
CA GLU A 224 4.19 -1.68 19.51
C GLU A 224 5.10 -0.47 19.75
N GLN A 225 6.42 -0.64 19.70
CA GLN A 225 7.42 0.43 19.84
C GLN A 225 7.36 1.53 18.73
N LEU A 226 6.60 1.31 17.66
CA LEU A 226 6.38 2.29 16.57
C LEU A 226 4.99 2.92 16.64
N LEU A 227 4.20 2.59 17.67
CA LEU A 227 2.87 3.13 17.90
C LEU A 227 2.92 3.96 19.18
N GLU A 228 2.38 5.17 19.11
CA GLU A 228 2.35 6.09 20.23
C GLU A 228 1.07 6.91 20.18
N ILE A 229 0.40 7.05 21.32
CA ILE A 229 -0.76 7.92 21.46
C ILE A 229 -0.35 9.14 22.26
N GLU A 230 -0.57 10.32 21.68
CA GLU A 230 -0.30 11.60 22.31
C GLU A 230 -1.55 12.47 22.32
N PRO A 231 -1.70 13.36 23.32
CA PRO A 231 -2.70 14.40 23.28
C PRO A 231 -2.38 15.40 22.16
N ILE A 232 -3.41 15.99 21.54
CA ILE A 232 -3.23 17.07 20.58
C ILE A 232 -3.27 18.41 21.33
N PRO A 233 -2.20 19.23 21.29
CA PRO A 233 -2.21 20.55 21.92
C PRO A 233 -3.38 21.41 21.43
N GLY A 234 -4.09 22.06 22.35
CA GLY A 234 -5.25 22.90 22.03
C GLY A 234 -6.58 22.14 21.82
N HIS A 235 -6.58 20.81 21.96
CA HIS A 235 -7.79 19.99 21.94
C HIS A 235 -8.04 19.32 23.29
N GLY A 236 -9.31 19.11 23.64
CA GLY A 236 -9.71 18.35 24.83
C GLY A 236 -9.55 16.84 24.62
N ALA A 237 -9.84 16.06 25.67
CA ALA A 237 -9.69 14.60 25.68
C ALA A 237 -10.55 13.86 24.64
N GLY A 238 -11.50 14.53 23.98
CA GLY A 238 -12.28 13.98 22.86
C GLY A 238 -11.50 13.84 21.56
N VAL A 239 -10.22 14.27 21.51
CA VAL A 239 -9.32 14.07 20.37
C VAL A 239 -7.95 13.59 20.83
N ALA A 240 -7.39 12.61 20.13
CA ALA A 240 -6.05 12.07 20.38
C ALA A 240 -5.28 11.90 19.05
N MET A 241 -3.96 11.91 19.12
CA MET A 241 -3.09 11.66 17.97
C MET A 241 -2.44 10.29 18.11
N LEU A 242 -2.66 9.44 17.11
CA LEU A 242 -1.93 8.18 16.94
C LEU A 242 -0.75 8.42 15.99
N LEU A 243 0.46 8.28 16.51
CA LEU A 243 1.71 8.36 15.76
C LEU A 243 2.15 6.94 15.36
N ILE A 244 2.48 6.78 14.08
CA ILE A 244 2.89 5.50 13.48
C ILE A 244 4.23 5.70 12.79
N GLY A 245 5.29 5.09 13.30
CA GLY A 245 6.64 5.16 12.73
C GLY A 245 7.74 5.21 13.79
N PRO A 246 9.02 5.24 13.36
CA PRO A 246 10.13 5.40 14.28
C PRO A 246 10.01 6.75 15.00
N LYS A 247 10.32 6.77 16.30
CA LYS A 247 10.49 8.02 17.03
C LYS A 247 11.67 8.79 16.43
N PRO A 248 11.59 10.12 16.30
CA PRO A 248 12.76 10.92 15.98
C PRO A 248 13.83 10.58 17.03
N GLU A 249 15.03 10.25 16.57
CA GLU A 249 16.18 10.25 17.46
C GLU A 249 16.21 11.64 18.11
N ALA A 250 16.23 11.68 19.44
CA ALA A 250 16.41 12.94 20.14
C ALA A 250 17.63 13.60 19.52
N ALA A 251 17.42 14.74 18.85
CA ALA A 251 18.55 15.51 18.36
C ALA A 251 19.46 15.71 19.57
N PRO A 252 20.79 15.52 19.44
CA PRO A 252 21.69 15.89 20.51
C PRO A 252 21.30 17.30 20.96
N ALA A 253 21.19 17.51 22.27
CA ALA A 253 20.88 18.82 22.82
C ALA A 253 21.72 19.84 22.06
N ALA A 254 21.07 20.81 21.42
CA ALA A 254 21.78 21.75 20.58
C ALA A 254 22.88 22.38 21.45
N ASP A 255 24.14 22.22 21.02
CA ASP A 255 25.29 22.75 21.74
C ASP A 255 25.06 24.24 22.03
N GLU A 256 25.61 24.72 23.15
CA GLU A 256 25.50 26.11 23.59
C GLU A 256 25.87 27.11 22.46
N ASP A 257 26.80 26.70 21.58
CA ASP A 257 27.21 27.43 20.38
C ASP A 257 26.09 27.61 19.34
N VAL A 258 25.23 26.60 19.15
CA VAL A 258 24.09 26.67 18.22
C VAL A 258 23.02 27.61 18.75
N TRP A 259 22.76 27.57 20.06
CA TRP A 259 21.85 28.52 20.71
C TRP A 259 22.38 29.95 20.67
N ALA A 260 23.69 30.14 20.85
CA ALA A 260 24.35 31.43 20.72
C ALA A 260 24.30 31.99 19.29
N GLU A 261 24.29 31.12 18.27
CA GLU A 261 24.11 31.51 16.88
C GLU A 261 22.65 31.88 16.56
N ILE A 262 21.68 31.07 17.01
CA ILE A 262 20.24 31.37 16.88
C ILE A 262 19.90 32.68 17.57
N GLY A 263 20.43 32.92 18.78
CA GLY A 263 20.25 34.18 19.52
C GLY A 263 20.78 35.39 18.75
N ARG A 264 21.98 35.29 18.16
CA ARG A 264 22.57 36.37 17.34
C ARG A 264 21.78 36.64 16.05
N SER A 265 21.25 35.59 15.42
CA SER A 265 20.53 35.67 14.15
C SER A 265 19.07 36.13 14.31
N ALA A 266 18.34 35.56 15.27
CA ALA A 266 16.90 35.78 15.43
C ALA A 266 16.56 36.95 16.38
N LEU A 267 17.46 37.30 17.31
CA LEU A 267 17.26 38.34 18.33
C LEU A 267 18.50 39.25 18.47
N PRO A 268 18.85 40.03 17.43
CA PRO A 268 20.02 40.91 17.50
C PRO A 268 19.88 41.94 18.63
N GLY A 269 20.81 41.92 19.59
CA GLY A 269 20.85 42.83 20.74
C GLY A 269 20.41 42.25 22.07
N VAL A 270 19.96 40.97 22.10
CA VAL A 270 19.58 40.29 23.35
C VAL A 270 20.72 39.35 23.79
N THR A 271 21.25 39.57 24.99
CA THR A 271 22.25 38.68 25.60
C THR A 271 21.54 37.70 26.51
N LEU A 272 21.59 36.40 26.19
CA LEU A 272 21.12 35.34 27.07
C LEU A 272 22.05 35.25 28.29
N THR A 273 21.62 35.76 29.43
CA THR A 273 22.41 35.74 30.68
C THR A 273 22.16 34.51 31.55
N GLU A 274 21.07 33.77 31.34
CA GLU A 274 20.72 32.62 32.18
C GLU A 274 19.73 31.69 31.45
N ILE A 275 20.06 30.39 31.40
CA ILE A 275 19.13 29.33 30.98
C ILE A 275 18.65 28.66 32.26
N ASN A 276 17.43 28.97 32.69
CA ASN A 276 16.81 28.28 33.82
C ASN A 276 16.03 27.07 33.29
N GLU A 277 16.48 25.87 33.66
CA GLU A 277 15.74 24.64 33.45
C GLU A 277 14.57 24.61 34.45
N TYR A 278 13.36 24.80 33.95
CA TYR A 278 12.16 24.84 34.79
C TYR A 278 11.71 23.41 35.12
N ASP A 279 12.07 22.93 36.31
CA ASP A 279 11.62 21.64 36.81
C ASP A 279 10.21 21.75 37.40
N MET A 280 9.20 21.32 36.62
CA MET A 280 7.79 21.30 37.02
C MET A 280 7.48 20.34 38.18
N SER A 281 8.41 19.48 38.60
CA SER A 281 8.18 18.57 39.73
C SER A 281 8.09 19.30 41.08
N LYS A 282 8.66 20.51 41.18
CA LYS A 282 8.63 21.35 42.40
C LYS A 282 7.29 22.03 42.65
N GLU A 283 6.43 22.21 41.65
CA GLU A 283 5.10 22.81 41.81
C GLU A 283 3.98 21.78 41.99
N LEU A 284 4.25 20.51 41.71
CA LEU A 284 3.27 19.42 41.80
C LEU A 284 3.34 18.62 43.11
N SER A 285 4.16 19.05 44.06
CA SER A 285 4.21 18.47 45.41
C SER A 285 3.64 19.46 46.43
N PRO A 286 2.37 19.32 46.86
CA PRO A 286 1.81 20.10 47.96
C PRO A 286 2.43 19.77 49.32
#